data_AF-A0A7Y1T8H3-F1
#
_entry.id   AF-A0A7Y1T8H3-F1
#
_cell.length_a   1.000
_cell.length_b   1.000
_cell.length_c   1.000
_cell.angle_alpha   90.00
_cell.angle_beta   90.00
_cell.angle_gamma   90.00
#
_symmetry.space_group_name_H-M   'P 1'
#
loop_
_entity.id
_entity.type
_entity.pdbx_description
1 polymer ?
#
loop_
_entity_poly.entity_id
_entity_poly.type
_entity_poly.pdbx_seq_one_letter_code
_entity_poly.pdbx_strand_id
1 'polypeptide(L)'
;MDYEKNPLVHADRQLGDSSSAWAASFCCRSMRPLIICRGPIRKEAIDVFREMGISDFGILLSEKDSIVYPNAQSPELRIMKNPAHVHRVPDYSGASKEERNQRIEQIIKIAQEN
;
A
#
# COMPACT_ATOMS: atom_id res chain seq x y z
N MET A 1 -20.84 -12.51 -10.15
CA MET A 1 -20.71 -11.04 -10.07
C MET A 1 -19.25 -10.69 -10.34
N ASP A 2 -19.01 -9.71 -11.19
CA ASP A 2 -17.67 -9.24 -11.55
C ASP A 2 -17.20 -8.21 -10.50
N TYR A 3 -16.17 -8.55 -9.71
CA TYR A 3 -15.67 -7.70 -8.61
C TYR A 3 -15.30 -6.29 -9.10
N GLU A 4 -14.67 -6.23 -10.28
CA GLU A 4 -14.19 -5.00 -10.92
C GLU A 4 -15.33 -4.05 -11.34
N LYS A 5 -16.58 -4.52 -11.33
CA LYS A 5 -17.77 -3.73 -11.69
C LYS A 5 -18.71 -3.49 -10.51
N ASN A 6 -18.28 -3.78 -9.28
CA ASN A 6 -19.13 -3.58 -8.12
C ASN A 6 -19.15 -2.08 -7.71
N PRO A 7 -20.28 -1.37 -7.85
CA PRO A 7 -20.38 0.05 -7.49
C PRO A 7 -20.30 0.30 -5.97
N LEU A 8 -20.40 -0.74 -5.15
CA LEU A 8 -20.18 -0.65 -3.69
C LEU A 8 -18.69 -0.73 -3.32
N VAL A 9 -17.84 -1.11 -4.27
CA VAL A 9 -16.40 -1.28 -4.06
C VAL A 9 -15.63 -0.21 -4.85
N HIS A 10 -16.02 0.05 -6.10
CA HIS A 10 -15.33 0.97 -7.00
C HIS A 10 -16.13 2.26 -7.21
N ALA A 11 -15.44 3.39 -7.12
CA ALA A 11 -15.99 4.73 -7.29
C ALA A 11 -14.87 5.73 -7.60
N ASP A 12 -15.21 6.83 -8.26
CA ASP A 12 -14.30 7.97 -8.40
C ASP A 12 -14.09 8.63 -7.04
N ARG A 13 -12.85 8.60 -6.55
CA ARG A 13 -12.45 9.12 -5.24
C ARG A 13 -11.50 10.32 -5.38
N GLN A 14 -11.39 10.92 -6.56
CA GLN A 14 -10.52 12.06 -6.79
C GLN A 14 -11.15 13.36 -6.28
N LEU A 15 -11.11 13.55 -4.96
CA LEU A 15 -11.75 14.69 -4.30
C LEU A 15 -11.19 16.06 -4.73
N GLY A 16 -9.97 16.11 -5.26
CA GLY A 16 -9.34 17.36 -5.72
C GLY A 16 -10.12 18.08 -6.84
N ASP A 17 -10.98 17.38 -7.57
CA ASP A 17 -11.80 17.95 -8.64
C ASP A 17 -13.22 18.28 -8.17
N SER A 18 -13.50 18.17 -6.86
CA SER A 18 -14.79 18.52 -6.27
C SER A 18 -15.07 20.02 -6.35
N SER A 19 -16.32 20.39 -6.64
CA SER A 19 -16.78 21.79 -6.59
C SER A 19 -16.84 22.36 -5.17
N SER A 20 -16.84 21.51 -4.14
CA SER A 20 -16.81 21.92 -2.74
C SER A 20 -15.36 22.09 -2.25
N ALA A 21 -15.00 23.30 -1.84
CA ALA A 21 -13.68 23.59 -1.27
C ALA A 21 -13.36 22.72 -0.04
N TRP A 22 -14.39 22.41 0.79
CA TRP A 22 -14.22 21.52 1.94
C TRP A 22 -13.87 20.09 1.49
N ALA A 23 -14.59 19.53 0.51
CA ALA A 23 -14.31 18.19 0.02
C ALA A 23 -12.94 18.13 -0.70
N ALA A 24 -12.63 19.14 -1.52
CA ALA A 24 -11.35 19.24 -2.22
C ALA A 24 -10.13 19.33 -1.27
N SER A 25 -10.33 19.84 -0.04
CA SER A 25 -9.26 19.87 0.97
C SER A 25 -8.78 18.48 1.41
N PHE A 26 -9.58 17.43 1.19
CA PHE A 26 -9.21 16.03 1.43
C PHE A 26 -8.55 15.37 0.20
N CYS A 27 -8.05 16.14 -0.75
CA CYS A 27 -7.32 15.61 -1.89
C CYS A 27 -6.02 14.92 -1.43
N CYS A 28 -5.84 13.68 -1.86
CA CYS A 28 -4.75 12.81 -1.42
C CYS A 28 -3.69 12.58 -2.50
N ARG A 29 -3.79 13.24 -3.67
CA ARG A 29 -2.92 12.99 -4.85
C ARG A 29 -1.42 13.10 -4.55
N SER A 30 -1.03 13.92 -3.56
CA SER A 30 0.36 14.13 -3.17
C SER A 30 0.88 13.14 -2.12
N MET A 31 0.04 12.26 -1.58
CA MET A 31 0.47 11.27 -0.59
C MET A 31 1.32 10.17 -1.23
N ARG A 32 2.22 9.60 -0.42
CA ARG A 32 3.02 8.42 -0.75
C ARG A 32 2.87 7.35 0.33
N PRO A 33 1.75 6.60 0.34
CA PRO A 33 1.49 5.63 1.39
C PRO A 33 2.49 4.46 1.36
N LEU A 34 2.82 3.92 2.54
CA LEU A 34 3.55 2.66 2.68
C LEU A 34 2.59 1.57 3.16
N ILE A 35 2.38 0.55 2.33
CA ILE A 35 1.48 -0.57 2.64
C ILE A 35 2.20 -1.60 3.52
N ILE A 36 1.68 -1.82 4.72
CA ILE A 36 2.22 -2.76 5.72
C ILE A 36 1.11 -3.74 6.12
N CYS A 37 0.63 -4.52 5.15
CA CYS A 37 -0.51 -5.43 5.34
C CYS A 37 -0.17 -6.82 4.79
N ARG A 38 -0.95 -7.83 5.21
CA ARG A 38 -0.84 -9.23 4.74
C ARG A 38 -2.09 -9.67 4.01
N GLY A 39 -1.92 -10.54 3.02
CA GLY A 39 -3.02 -11.15 2.29
C GLY A 39 -3.69 -10.25 1.23
N PRO A 40 -4.93 -10.58 0.83
CA PRO A 40 -5.64 -9.95 -0.30
C PRO A 40 -5.92 -8.45 -0.13
N ILE A 41 -6.01 -7.95 1.11
CA ILE A 41 -6.27 -6.54 1.41
C ILE A 41 -5.26 -5.59 0.78
N ARG A 42 -4.05 -6.07 0.44
CA ARG A 42 -3.03 -5.29 -0.26
C ARG A 42 -3.51 -4.83 -1.63
N LYS A 43 -4.19 -5.70 -2.40
CA LYS A 43 -4.74 -5.33 -3.71
C LYS A 43 -5.83 -4.28 -3.55
N GLU A 44 -6.75 -4.50 -2.62
CA GLU A 44 -7.88 -3.59 -2.37
C GLU A 44 -7.39 -2.18 -1.98
N ALA A 45 -6.35 -2.09 -1.13
CA ALA A 45 -5.73 -0.82 -0.78
C ALA A 45 -5.12 -0.11 -2.00
N ILE A 46 -4.41 -0.84 -2.86
CA ILE A 46 -3.82 -0.29 -4.09
C ILE A 46 -4.89 0.24 -5.04
N ASP A 47 -5.99 -0.49 -5.21
CA ASP A 47 -7.09 -0.08 -6.06
C ASP A 47 -7.73 1.23 -5.54
N VAL A 48 -7.96 1.33 -4.24
CA VAL A 48 -8.46 2.57 -3.59
C VAL A 48 -7.47 3.73 -3.78
N PHE A 49 -6.17 3.52 -3.58
CA PHE A 49 -5.17 4.57 -3.76
C PHE A 49 -5.17 5.12 -5.19
N ARG A 50 -5.30 4.25 -6.19
CA ARG A 50 -5.41 4.66 -7.60
C ARG A 50 -6.67 5.46 -7.87
N GLU A 51 -7.81 5.03 -7.32
CA GLU A 51 -9.08 5.73 -7.43
C GLU A 51 -9.04 7.10 -6.75
N MET A 52 -8.23 7.28 -5.71
CA MET A 52 -7.96 8.57 -5.06
C MET A 52 -6.96 9.45 -5.83
N GLY A 53 -6.39 8.94 -6.94
CA GLY A 53 -5.39 9.65 -7.75
C GLY A 53 -3.98 9.61 -7.18
N ILE A 54 -3.69 8.71 -6.24
CA ILE A 54 -2.33 8.46 -5.73
C ILE A 54 -1.56 7.67 -6.78
N SER A 55 -0.42 8.21 -7.21
CA SER A 55 0.42 7.61 -8.25
C SER A 55 1.61 6.84 -7.68
N ASP A 56 2.07 7.21 -6.49
CA ASP A 56 3.24 6.64 -5.81
C ASP A 56 2.85 6.04 -4.47
N PHE A 57 3.25 4.80 -4.25
CA PHE A 57 3.13 4.11 -2.96
C PHE A 57 4.25 3.08 -2.82
N GLY A 58 4.60 2.78 -1.58
CA GLY A 58 5.53 1.71 -1.19
C GLY A 58 4.79 0.49 -0.67
N ILE A 59 5.47 -0.66 -0.69
CA ILE A 59 4.98 -1.88 -0.05
C ILE A 59 6.09 -2.51 0.78
N LEU A 60 5.76 -2.89 2.00
CA LEU A 60 6.60 -3.71 2.86
C LEU A 60 6.20 -5.18 2.70
N LEU A 61 7.15 -6.05 2.39
CA LEU A 61 6.95 -7.49 2.24
C LEU A 61 7.69 -8.25 3.33
N SER A 62 6.95 -9.00 4.14
CA SER A 62 7.54 -9.90 5.12
C SER A 62 8.04 -11.19 4.46
N GLU A 63 9.19 -11.69 4.89
CA GLU A 63 9.68 -13.02 4.51
C GLU A 63 8.72 -14.13 4.94
N LYS A 64 7.98 -13.95 6.04
CA LYS A 64 6.90 -14.88 6.45
C LYS A 64 5.74 -14.91 5.45
N ASP A 65 5.49 -13.81 4.74
CA ASP A 65 4.50 -13.79 3.64
C ASP A 65 5.04 -14.49 2.38
N SER A 66 6.37 -14.56 2.20
CA SER A 66 7.01 -15.11 0.99
C SER A 66 6.90 -16.64 0.89
N ILE A 67 6.84 -17.35 2.02
CA ILE A 67 6.73 -18.82 2.07
C ILE A 67 5.36 -19.30 1.57
N VAL A 68 4.32 -18.49 1.72
CA VAL A 68 2.96 -18.81 1.23
C VAL A 68 2.83 -18.56 -0.28
N TYR A 69 3.77 -17.82 -0.89
CA TYR A 69 3.75 -17.51 -2.32
C TYR A 69 5.08 -17.83 -3.05
N PRO A 70 5.58 -19.09 -3.04
CA PRO A 70 6.80 -19.42 -3.79
C PRO A 70 6.61 -19.37 -5.32
N ASN A 71 5.36 -19.43 -5.81
CA ASN A 71 5.01 -19.46 -7.24
C ASN A 71 4.08 -18.33 -7.69
N ALA A 72 3.67 -17.42 -6.80
CA ALA A 72 2.91 -16.24 -7.19
C ALA A 72 3.83 -15.04 -7.17
N GLN A 73 4.28 -14.60 -8.35
CA GLN A 73 4.53 -13.18 -8.53
C GLN A 73 3.24 -12.48 -8.07
N SER A 74 3.24 -11.90 -6.86
CA SER A 74 2.11 -11.15 -6.33
C SER A 74 1.57 -10.27 -7.47
N PRO A 75 0.30 -10.39 -7.89
CA PRO A 75 -0.23 -9.59 -8.99
C PRO A 75 0.01 -8.10 -8.77
N GLU A 76 -0.01 -7.66 -7.51
CA GLU A 76 0.40 -6.33 -7.06
C GLU A 76 1.87 -5.94 -7.35
N LEU A 77 2.81 -6.88 -7.43
CA LEU A 77 4.19 -6.60 -7.88
C LEU A 77 4.27 -6.32 -9.39
N ARG A 78 3.34 -6.84 -10.20
CA ARG A 78 3.22 -6.47 -11.63
C ARG A 78 2.62 -5.09 -11.83
N ILE A 79 1.89 -4.62 -10.82
CA ILE A 79 1.22 -3.32 -10.73
C ILE A 79 2.20 -2.22 -10.29
N MET A 80 3.20 -2.57 -9.49
CA MET A 80 4.27 -1.68 -9.06
C MET A 80 5.17 -1.30 -10.23
N LYS A 81 5.11 -0.05 -10.68
CA LYS A 81 5.95 0.47 -11.77
C LYS A 81 7.43 0.60 -11.38
N ASN A 82 7.71 0.78 -10.09
CA ASN A 82 9.06 0.97 -9.57
C ASN A 82 9.44 -0.14 -8.57
N PRO A 83 10.36 -1.05 -8.92
CA PRO A 83 10.87 -2.09 -8.01
C PRO A 83 11.51 -1.52 -6.75
N ALA A 84 12.01 -0.28 -6.78
CA ALA A 84 12.63 0.37 -5.62
C ALA A 84 11.64 0.66 -4.47
N HIS A 85 10.33 0.63 -4.75
CA HIS A 85 9.29 0.86 -3.75
C HIS A 85 8.87 -0.43 -3.01
N VAL A 86 9.55 -1.54 -3.28
CA VAL A 86 9.29 -2.85 -2.67
C VAL A 86 10.37 -3.15 -1.64
N HIS A 87 9.98 -3.13 -0.37
CA HIS A 87 10.90 -3.24 0.77
C HIS A 87 10.71 -4.56 1.50
N ARG A 88 11.75 -5.39 1.57
CA ARG A 88 11.67 -6.71 2.24
C ARG A 88 12.11 -6.63 3.68
N VAL A 89 11.37 -7.28 4.57
CA VAL A 89 11.68 -7.39 6.01
C VAL A 89 11.45 -8.82 6.51
N PRO A 90 12.19 -9.29 7.53
CA PRO A 90 11.89 -10.58 8.15
C PRO A 90 10.45 -10.71 8.70
N ASP A 91 9.97 -9.71 9.46
CA ASP A 91 8.64 -9.70 10.10
C ASP A 91 8.18 -8.27 10.41
N TYR A 92 6.89 -8.00 10.47
CA TYR A 92 6.34 -6.66 10.77
C TYR A 92 6.39 -6.27 12.25
N SER A 93 6.33 -7.26 13.16
CA SER A 93 6.11 -7.08 14.59
C SER A 93 7.38 -7.24 15.44
N GLY A 94 8.38 -8.01 14.97
CA GLY A 94 9.53 -8.40 15.79
C GLY A 94 9.15 -9.45 16.85
N ALA A 95 10.07 -10.33 17.25
CA ALA A 95 9.78 -11.34 18.28
C ALA A 95 10.05 -10.82 19.69
N SER A 96 10.98 -9.88 19.86
CA SER A 96 11.25 -9.16 21.12
C SER A 96 10.86 -7.68 21.07
N LYS A 97 10.87 -7.03 22.24
CA LYS A 97 10.61 -5.58 22.35
C LYS A 97 11.68 -4.77 21.62
N GLU A 98 12.93 -5.20 21.72
CA GLU A 98 14.09 -4.59 21.09
C GLU A 98 13.99 -4.71 19.56
N GLU A 99 13.67 -5.90 19.04
CA GLU A 99 13.44 -6.12 17.61
C GLU A 99 12.26 -5.32 17.08
N ARG A 100 11.18 -5.19 17.87
CA ARG A 100 10.03 -4.37 17.49
C ARG A 100 10.41 -2.90 17.33
N ASN A 101 11.20 -2.36 18.26
CA ASN A 101 11.66 -0.97 18.18
C ASN A 101 12.57 -0.76 16.95
N GLN A 102 13.52 -1.66 16.73
CA GLN A 102 14.37 -1.65 15.52
C GLN A 102 13.52 -1.75 14.24
N ARG A 103 12.46 -2.56 14.25
CA ARG A 103 11.55 -2.70 13.11
C ARG A 103 10.79 -1.41 12.84
N ILE A 104 10.26 -0.77 13.87
CA ILE A 104 9.56 0.51 13.75
C ILE A 104 10.51 1.56 13.17
N GLU A 105 11.73 1.67 13.68
CA GLU A 105 12.75 2.59 13.14
C GLU A 105 13.07 2.31 11.67
N GLN A 106 13.22 1.04 11.30
CA GLN A 106 13.44 0.66 9.91
C GLN A 106 12.25 1.03 9.00
N ILE A 107 11.02 0.79 9.45
CA ILE A 107 9.80 1.13 8.69
C ILE A 107 9.70 2.65 8.51
N ILE A 108 9.97 3.43 9.56
CA ILE A 108 9.96 4.90 9.49
C ILE A 108 11.00 5.38 8.48
N LYS A 109 12.22 4.83 8.52
CA LYS A 109 13.28 5.18 7.58
C LYS A 109 12.88 4.88 6.13
N ILE A 110 12.33 3.70 5.88
CA ILE A 110 11.79 3.33 4.56
C ILE A 110 10.72 4.32 4.11
N ALA A 111 9.79 4.69 4.99
CA ALA A 111 8.73 5.64 4.67
C ALA A 111 9.26 7.05 4.34
N GLN A 112 10.40 7.45 4.91
CA GLN A 112 11.05 8.74 4.61
C GLN A 112 11.85 8.72 3.29
N GLU A 113 12.36 7.55 2.90
CA GLU A 113 13.20 7.38 1.71
C GLU A 113 12.39 7.16 0.40
N ASN A 114 11.10 6.81 0.48
CA ASN A 114 10.17 6.72 -0.67
C ASN A 114 9.47 8.08 -0.94
#